data_AF-A0A926LPM9-F1
#
_entry.id   AF-A0A926LPM9-F1
#
_cell.length_a   1.000
_cell.length_b   1.000
_cell.length_c   1.000
_cell.angle_alpha   90.00
_cell.angle_beta   90.00
_cell.angle_gamma   90.00
#
_symmetry.space_group_name_H-M   'P 1'
#
loop_
_entity.id
_entity.type
_entity.pdbx_description
1 polymer ?
#
loop_
_entity_poly.entity_id
_entity_poly.type
_entity_poly.pdbx_seq_one_letter_code
_entity_poly.pdbx_strand_id
1 'polypeptide(L)'
;MSTLRFAREHEDEIFVRNAFIGSLDGFEPPAGHRFDAVVGIAPEVHRFYRVEKPELTEHVRLVFPAYACEFSGEETLDEAITRYRMLGLTDLGRAPLPFLKMRFANTRTRGRSTNQGRGLTDPQRLGTELRAIEGGAGSFVEFENRHGKVWRVEWHGAWYMTEWDTQTGTPREIGIGELIEFAWHVCTSERSAEPDFTPLTYVVFPGYACEFSGHET
;
A
#
# COMPACT_ATOMS: atom_id res chain seq x y z
N MET A 1 -14.24 -11.36 -16.12
CA MET A 1 -15.63 -11.20 -15.63
C MET A 1 -15.92 -9.71 -15.39
N SER A 2 -17.18 -9.24 -15.38
CA SER A 2 -17.45 -7.82 -15.04
C SER A 2 -17.46 -7.62 -13.52
N THR A 3 -16.94 -6.48 -13.04
CA THR A 3 -16.86 -6.14 -11.61
C THR A 3 -18.21 -6.27 -10.91
N LEU A 4 -19.28 -5.78 -11.52
CA LEU A 4 -20.62 -5.84 -10.93
C LEU A 4 -21.15 -7.29 -10.81
N ARG A 5 -20.80 -8.18 -11.75
CA ARG A 5 -21.21 -9.58 -11.66
C ARG A 5 -20.50 -10.27 -10.49
N PHE A 6 -19.17 -10.13 -10.42
CA PHE A 6 -18.38 -10.67 -9.31
C PHE A 6 -18.89 -10.18 -7.96
N ALA A 7 -19.12 -8.87 -7.84
CA ALA A 7 -19.62 -8.29 -6.59
C ALA A 7 -20.99 -8.83 -6.15
N ARG A 8 -21.87 -9.17 -7.11
CA ARG A 8 -23.19 -9.76 -6.79
C ARG A 8 -23.10 -11.23 -6.39
N GLU A 9 -22.18 -11.97 -7.01
CA GLU A 9 -21.97 -13.39 -6.70
C GLU A 9 -21.28 -13.57 -5.34
N HIS A 10 -20.52 -12.57 -4.90
CA HIS A 10 -19.71 -12.61 -3.67
C HIS A 10 -20.07 -11.52 -2.66
N GLU A 11 -21.31 -11.01 -2.66
CA GLU A 11 -21.69 -9.87 -1.81
C GLU A 11 -21.43 -10.13 -0.32
N ASP A 12 -21.80 -11.33 0.15
CA ASP A 12 -21.63 -11.71 1.55
C ASP A 12 -20.15 -11.84 1.93
N GLU A 13 -19.27 -12.17 0.99
CA GLU A 13 -17.84 -12.38 1.26
C GLU A 13 -17.05 -11.07 1.32
N ILE A 14 -17.38 -10.10 0.46
CA ILE A 14 -16.65 -8.83 0.33
C ILE A 14 -16.57 -8.10 1.69
N PHE A 15 -17.64 -8.09 2.47
CA PHE A 15 -17.73 -7.34 3.72
C PHE A 15 -17.46 -8.17 4.99
N VAL A 16 -17.07 -9.45 4.86
CA VAL A 16 -16.83 -10.33 6.03
C VAL A 16 -15.72 -9.80 6.93
N ARG A 17 -14.61 -9.33 6.34
CA ARG A 17 -13.46 -8.84 7.12
C ARG A 17 -13.63 -7.41 7.59
N ASN A 18 -14.22 -6.57 6.75
CA ASN A 18 -14.41 -5.15 7.04
C ASN A 18 -15.79 -4.68 6.56
N ALA A 19 -16.58 -4.12 7.48
CA ALA A 19 -17.92 -3.64 7.17
C ALA A 19 -17.93 -2.31 6.40
N PHE A 20 -16.84 -1.53 6.41
CA PHE A 20 -16.75 -0.20 5.81
C PHE A 20 -16.13 -0.22 4.41
N ILE A 21 -15.02 -0.94 4.26
CA ILE A 21 -14.29 -1.09 3.00
C ILE A 21 -13.81 -2.54 2.86
N GLY A 22 -14.65 -3.35 2.25
CA GLY A 22 -14.40 -4.77 2.06
C GLY A 22 -13.67 -5.04 0.75
N SER A 23 -12.70 -5.95 0.72
CA SER A 23 -12.06 -6.38 -0.53
C SER A 23 -12.07 -7.89 -0.65
N LEU A 24 -12.29 -8.38 -1.86
CA LEU A 24 -12.19 -9.80 -2.19
C LEU A 24 -11.30 -10.01 -3.40
N ASP A 25 -10.28 -10.83 -3.20
CA ASP A 25 -9.26 -11.17 -4.18
C ASP A 25 -9.79 -12.21 -5.19
N GLY A 26 -8.98 -12.57 -6.19
CA GLY A 26 -9.34 -13.58 -7.19
C GLY A 26 -10.22 -13.05 -8.32
N PHE A 27 -10.30 -11.73 -8.47
CA PHE A 27 -11.00 -11.09 -9.58
C PHE A 27 -10.17 -11.20 -10.87
N GLU A 28 -10.79 -11.74 -11.93
CA GLU A 28 -10.19 -11.75 -13.27
C GLU A 28 -10.72 -10.58 -14.10
N PRO A 29 -9.90 -9.54 -14.32
CA PRO A 29 -10.33 -8.34 -15.00
C PRO A 29 -10.44 -8.57 -16.52
N PRO A 30 -11.18 -7.72 -17.24
CA PRO A 30 -11.13 -7.71 -18.70
C PRO A 30 -9.71 -7.48 -19.23
N ALA A 31 -9.45 -7.98 -20.45
CA ALA A 31 -8.15 -7.83 -21.09
C ALA A 31 -7.69 -6.37 -21.14
N GLY A 32 -6.42 -6.12 -20.79
CA GLY A 32 -5.83 -4.78 -20.72
C GLY A 32 -5.82 -4.15 -19.33
N HIS A 33 -6.49 -4.76 -18.34
CA HIS A 33 -6.45 -4.32 -16.95
C HIS A 33 -5.72 -5.34 -16.05
N ARG A 34 -5.26 -4.91 -14.87
CA ARG A 34 -4.42 -5.71 -13.97
C ARG A 34 -4.98 -5.89 -12.55
N PHE A 35 -6.17 -5.36 -12.29
CA PHE A 35 -6.84 -5.49 -10.99
C PHE A 35 -7.02 -6.95 -10.62
N ASP A 36 -6.68 -7.32 -9.39
CA ASP A 36 -6.75 -8.69 -8.86
C ASP A 36 -7.84 -8.86 -7.78
N ALA A 37 -8.51 -7.76 -7.42
CA ALA A 37 -9.56 -7.74 -6.41
C ALA A 37 -10.76 -6.88 -6.84
N VAL A 38 -11.88 -7.08 -6.15
CA VAL A 38 -13.01 -6.13 -6.13
C VAL A 38 -13.17 -5.59 -4.72
N VAL A 39 -13.28 -4.26 -4.62
CA VAL A 39 -13.58 -3.57 -3.36
C VAL A 39 -15.05 -3.18 -3.32
N GLY A 40 -15.69 -3.42 -2.18
CA GLY A 40 -16.99 -2.88 -1.79
C GLY A 40 -16.82 -1.73 -0.79
N ILE A 41 -17.60 -0.66 -0.97
CA ILE A 41 -17.54 0.54 -0.12
C ILE A 41 -18.93 0.77 0.47
N ALA A 42 -18.96 0.85 1.80
CA ALA A 42 -20.16 1.06 2.59
C ALA A 42 -20.63 2.53 2.57
N PRO A 43 -21.92 2.78 2.84
CA PRO A 43 -22.51 4.13 2.75
C PRO A 43 -21.90 5.15 3.71
N GLU A 44 -21.40 4.73 4.86
CA GLU A 44 -20.70 5.55 5.84
C GLU A 44 -19.45 6.21 5.25
N VAL A 45 -18.81 5.51 4.29
CA VAL A 45 -17.58 5.91 3.62
C VAL A 45 -17.88 6.80 2.40
N HIS A 46 -18.69 6.32 1.45
CA HIS A 46 -18.84 7.01 0.16
C HIS A 46 -19.79 8.21 0.19
N ARG A 47 -20.86 8.17 1.00
CA ARG A 47 -21.87 9.25 1.17
C ARG A 47 -22.40 9.86 -0.13
N PHE A 48 -22.46 9.06 -1.20
CA PHE A 48 -22.62 9.52 -2.59
C PHE A 48 -23.94 10.27 -2.83
N TYR A 49 -25.05 9.78 -2.26
CA TYR A 49 -26.38 10.39 -2.40
C TYR A 49 -26.78 11.30 -1.23
N ARG A 50 -25.85 11.63 -0.33
CA ARG A 50 -26.15 12.33 0.93
C ARG A 50 -26.87 13.67 0.74
N VAL A 51 -26.70 14.33 -0.41
CA VAL A 51 -27.31 15.64 -0.71
C VAL A 51 -28.59 15.49 -1.54
N GLU A 52 -28.54 14.71 -2.62
CA GLU A 52 -29.64 14.64 -3.59
C GLU A 52 -30.78 13.72 -3.14
N LYS A 53 -30.45 12.57 -2.54
CA LYS A 53 -31.39 11.54 -2.08
C LYS A 53 -30.84 10.84 -0.83
N PRO A 54 -30.84 11.52 0.33
CA PRO A 54 -30.25 11.00 1.56
C PRO A 54 -30.76 9.60 1.93
N GLU A 55 -32.05 9.35 1.71
CA GLU A 55 -32.73 8.07 1.95
C GLU A 55 -32.18 6.91 1.12
N LEU A 56 -31.57 7.18 -0.04
CA LEU A 56 -30.94 6.13 -0.83
C LEU A 56 -29.53 5.82 -0.37
N THR A 57 -28.90 6.70 0.43
CA THR A 57 -27.49 6.55 0.78
C THR A 57 -27.27 5.26 1.55
N GLU A 58 -28.06 4.96 2.57
CA GLU A 58 -27.91 3.75 3.40
C GLU A 58 -28.16 2.44 2.64
N HIS A 59 -28.83 2.50 1.49
CA HIS A 59 -29.19 1.33 0.67
C HIS A 59 -28.24 1.08 -0.50
N VAL A 60 -27.20 1.90 -0.67
CA VAL A 60 -26.27 1.81 -1.78
C VAL A 60 -24.90 1.39 -1.25
N ARG A 61 -24.31 0.42 -1.95
CA ARG A 61 -22.89 0.07 -1.85
C ARG A 61 -22.23 0.38 -3.18
N LEU A 62 -21.01 0.90 -3.15
CA LEU A 62 -20.22 1.05 -4.36
C LEU A 62 -19.28 -0.14 -4.51
N VAL A 63 -19.03 -0.55 -5.75
CA VAL A 63 -18.08 -1.62 -6.08
C VAL A 63 -17.15 -1.18 -7.19
N PHE A 64 -15.85 -1.45 -7.03
CA PHE A 64 -14.82 -1.08 -8.01
C PHE A 64 -13.79 -2.19 -8.18
N PRO A 65 -13.18 -2.34 -9.37
CA PRO A 65 -11.99 -3.16 -9.50
C PRO A 65 -10.83 -2.47 -8.76
N ALA A 66 -10.02 -3.25 -8.05
CA ALA A 66 -8.96 -2.75 -7.19
C ALA A 66 -7.78 -3.72 -7.12
N TYR A 67 -6.73 -3.35 -6.37
CA TYR A 67 -5.62 -4.25 -6.07
C TYR A 67 -5.67 -4.68 -4.61
N ALA A 68 -5.48 -5.97 -4.33
CA ALA A 68 -5.58 -6.53 -2.99
C ALA A 68 -4.64 -5.83 -2.00
N CYS A 69 -3.44 -5.43 -2.44
CA CYS A 69 -2.45 -4.72 -1.61
C CYS A 69 -2.91 -3.34 -1.10
N GLU A 70 -4.04 -2.83 -1.58
CA GLU A 70 -4.57 -1.51 -1.24
C GLU A 70 -5.40 -1.48 0.04
N PHE A 71 -5.71 -2.66 0.57
CA PHE A 71 -6.55 -2.89 1.75
C PHE A 71 -5.89 -3.89 2.71
N SER A 72 -6.08 -3.66 4.01
CA SER A 72 -5.76 -4.64 5.06
C SER A 72 -6.95 -5.52 5.41
N GLY A 73 -8.17 -5.00 5.27
CA GLY A 73 -9.39 -5.60 5.81
C GLY A 73 -9.60 -5.29 7.29
N GLU A 74 -8.76 -4.46 7.90
CA GLU A 74 -8.84 -4.06 9.32
C GLU A 74 -8.95 -2.53 9.48
N GLU A 75 -9.22 -1.80 8.40
CA GLU A 75 -9.38 -0.36 8.42
C GLU A 75 -10.51 0.07 9.37
N THR A 76 -10.20 1.01 10.25
CA THR A 76 -11.23 1.77 10.95
C THR A 76 -12.06 2.61 9.97
N LEU A 77 -13.22 3.12 10.38
CA LEU A 77 -14.04 3.99 9.53
C LEU A 77 -13.26 5.21 9.00
N ASP A 78 -12.46 5.86 9.84
CA ASP A 78 -11.66 7.02 9.43
C ASP A 78 -10.55 6.66 8.44
N GLU A 79 -9.94 5.48 8.61
CA GLU A 79 -8.96 4.94 7.67
C GLU A 79 -9.63 4.58 6.34
N ALA A 80 -10.80 3.93 6.37
CA ALA A 80 -11.58 3.60 5.18
C ALA A 80 -11.97 4.86 4.38
N ILE A 81 -12.41 5.93 5.06
CA ILE A 81 -12.68 7.24 4.45
C ILE A 81 -11.42 7.83 3.81
N THR A 82 -10.28 7.73 4.49
CA THR A 82 -9.00 8.22 3.99
C THR A 82 -8.57 7.43 2.76
N ARG A 83 -8.63 6.10 2.81
CA ARG A 83 -8.31 5.20 1.69
C ARG A 83 -9.20 5.47 0.48
N TYR A 84 -10.51 5.57 0.67
CA TYR A 84 -11.46 5.90 -0.39
C TYR A 84 -11.07 7.17 -1.15
N ARG A 85 -10.59 8.21 -0.45
CA ARG A 85 -10.14 9.47 -1.07
C ARG A 85 -8.81 9.35 -1.82
N MET A 86 -7.96 8.38 -1.45
CA MET A 86 -6.65 8.17 -2.10
C MET A 86 -6.76 7.37 -3.40
N LEU A 87 -7.72 6.44 -3.49
CA LEU A 87 -7.70 5.33 -4.46
C LEU A 87 -8.01 5.67 -5.92
N GLY A 88 -8.30 6.93 -6.26
CA GLY A 88 -8.48 7.36 -7.65
C GLY A 88 -9.43 6.45 -8.46
N LEU A 89 -10.56 6.05 -7.85
CA LEU A 89 -11.40 4.92 -8.29
C LEU A 89 -12.00 5.04 -9.70
N THR A 90 -11.93 6.22 -10.31
CA THR A 90 -12.37 6.48 -11.68
C THR A 90 -11.29 6.21 -12.73
N ASP A 91 -10.03 6.05 -12.35
CA ASP A 91 -8.92 5.73 -13.25
C ASP A 91 -8.70 4.21 -13.33
N LEU A 92 -9.19 3.59 -14.41
CA LEU A 92 -9.03 2.15 -14.66
C LEU A 92 -7.64 1.76 -15.21
N GLY A 93 -6.79 2.73 -15.54
CA GLY A 93 -5.42 2.52 -16.00
C GLY A 93 -4.36 2.67 -14.91
N ARG A 94 -4.78 2.96 -13.67
CA ARG A 94 -3.86 3.26 -12.56
C ARG A 94 -3.03 2.05 -12.13
N ALA A 95 -1.83 2.36 -11.63
CA ALA A 95 -1.00 1.41 -10.91
C ALA A 95 -1.60 1.09 -9.51
N PRO A 96 -1.17 -0.02 -8.88
CA PRO A 96 -1.50 -0.28 -7.48
C PRO A 96 -1.07 0.88 -6.58
N LEU A 97 -1.91 1.21 -5.60
CA LEU A 97 -1.66 2.25 -4.61
C LEU A 97 -1.57 1.64 -3.20
N PRO A 98 -0.48 0.89 -2.91
CA PRO A 98 -0.24 0.35 -1.57
C PRO A 98 -0.21 1.48 -0.54
N PHE A 99 -0.45 1.12 0.72
CA PHE A 99 -0.40 2.06 1.83
C PHE A 99 0.37 1.48 3.00
N LEU A 100 0.71 2.38 3.92
CA LEU A 100 1.30 2.04 5.19
C LEU A 100 0.83 3.04 6.24
N LYS A 101 1.04 2.73 7.51
CA LYS A 101 0.90 3.72 8.59
C LYS A 101 2.29 4.11 9.06
N MET A 102 2.56 5.40 9.23
CA MET A 102 3.88 5.91 9.61
C MET A 102 3.79 6.87 10.80
N ARG A 103 4.82 6.85 11.64
CA ARG A 103 5.16 7.99 12.51
C ARG A 103 6.66 8.24 12.47
N PHE A 104 7.09 9.46 12.72
CA PHE A 104 8.50 9.80 12.70
C PHE A 104 8.85 10.89 13.69
N ALA A 105 10.14 11.00 14.00
CA ALA A 105 10.73 12.18 14.61
C ALA A 105 12.06 12.46 13.92
N ASN A 106 12.25 13.69 13.48
CA ASN A 106 13.43 14.15 12.78
C ASN A 106 14.11 15.25 13.61
N THR A 107 15.26 14.93 14.19
CA THR A 107 16.03 15.87 15.04
C THR A 107 16.66 17.00 14.23
N ARG A 108 16.93 16.78 12.93
CA ARG A 108 17.51 17.77 12.01
C ARG A 108 16.51 18.85 11.61
N THR A 109 15.30 18.45 11.22
CA THR A 109 14.25 19.39 10.79
C THR A 109 13.32 19.83 11.91
N ARG A 110 13.40 19.15 13.08
CA ARG A 110 12.45 19.25 14.20
C ARG A 110 11.03 18.80 13.84
N GLY A 111 10.83 18.22 12.66
CA GLY A 111 9.55 17.63 12.26
C GLY A 111 9.27 16.35 13.05
N ARG A 112 8.01 16.15 13.46
CA ARG A 112 7.58 14.94 14.16
C ARG A 112 6.09 14.69 13.97
N SER A 113 5.69 13.44 14.03
CA SER A 113 4.30 13.06 14.24
C SER A 113 3.81 13.55 15.61
N THR A 114 2.60 14.09 15.65
CA THR A 114 1.99 14.66 16.87
C THR A 114 0.99 13.71 17.53
N ASN A 115 0.48 12.74 16.79
CA ASN A 115 -0.37 11.67 17.28
C ASN A 115 0.46 10.55 17.93
N GLN A 116 -0.12 9.86 18.92
CA GLN A 116 0.53 8.71 19.57
C GLN A 116 0.60 7.49 18.64
N GLY A 117 -0.35 7.35 17.71
CA GLY A 117 -0.38 6.29 16.71
C GLY A 117 0.39 6.62 15.43
N ARG A 118 0.36 5.68 14.48
CA ARG A 118 0.89 5.85 13.12
C ARG A 118 -0.21 6.37 12.20
N GLY A 119 0.09 7.39 11.40
CA GLY A 119 -0.85 7.98 10.44
C GLY A 119 -0.77 7.30 9.07
N LEU A 120 -1.92 7.12 8.41
CA LEU A 120 -1.98 6.51 7.08
C LEU A 120 -1.29 7.39 6.03
N THR A 121 -0.44 6.77 5.20
CA THR A 121 0.28 7.46 4.12
C THR A 121 0.63 6.50 2.97
N ASP A 122 1.21 7.04 1.90
CA ASP A 122 1.74 6.29 0.77
C ASP A 122 3.24 5.95 0.95
N PRO A 123 3.78 4.94 0.27
CA PRO A 123 5.19 4.57 0.43
C PRO A 123 6.19 5.60 -0.13
N GLN A 124 5.79 6.51 -1.03
CA GLN A 124 6.69 7.56 -1.51
C GLN A 124 6.99 8.57 -0.38
N ARG A 125 5.99 8.86 0.45
CA ARG A 125 6.15 9.68 1.65
C ARG A 125 7.13 9.04 2.64
N LEU A 126 7.06 7.73 2.86
CA LEU A 126 8.04 7.01 3.67
C LEU A 126 9.46 7.19 3.13
N GLY A 127 9.68 6.97 1.84
CA GLY A 127 11.00 7.18 1.22
C GLY A 127 11.51 8.61 1.33
N THR A 128 10.62 9.60 1.39
CA THR A 128 10.97 11.00 1.64
C THR A 128 11.41 11.22 3.08
N GLU A 129 10.66 10.72 4.07
CA GLU A 129 11.00 10.86 5.49
C GLU A 129 12.27 10.10 5.85
N LEU A 130 12.48 8.91 5.29
CA LEU A 130 13.72 8.15 5.46
C LEU A 130 14.91 9.00 5.02
N ARG A 131 14.95 9.49 3.78
CA ARG A 131 16.05 10.37 3.34
C ARG A 131 16.20 11.62 4.21
N ALA A 132 15.10 12.15 4.73
CA ALA A 132 15.12 13.37 5.52
C ALA A 132 15.79 13.20 6.90
N ILE A 133 15.80 12.00 7.48
CA ILE A 133 16.40 11.77 8.81
C ILE A 133 17.91 11.50 8.77
N GLU A 134 18.51 11.39 7.58
CA GLU A 134 19.95 11.22 7.41
C GLU A 134 20.73 12.37 8.09
N GLY A 135 21.81 12.01 8.79
CA GLY A 135 22.60 12.95 9.58
C GLY A 135 21.93 13.42 10.88
N GLY A 136 20.67 13.07 11.14
CA GLY A 136 19.94 13.44 12.34
C GLY A 136 20.04 12.37 13.42
N ALA A 137 21.11 12.37 14.21
CA ALA A 137 21.26 11.43 15.32
C ALA A 137 20.01 11.43 16.24
N GLY A 138 19.50 10.23 16.55
CA GLY A 138 18.28 10.06 17.35
C GLY A 138 16.98 10.33 16.59
N SER A 139 17.04 10.55 15.28
CA SER A 139 15.86 10.55 14.42
C SER A 139 15.40 9.13 14.13
N PHE A 140 14.10 8.95 13.97
CA PHE A 140 13.51 7.67 13.62
C PHE A 140 12.32 7.81 12.70
N VAL A 141 12.05 6.75 11.94
CA VAL A 141 10.79 6.51 11.24
C VAL A 141 10.28 5.13 11.65
N GLU A 142 9.06 5.06 12.12
CA GLU A 142 8.33 3.81 12.31
C GLU A 142 7.27 3.69 11.23
N PHE A 143 7.19 2.53 10.60
CA PHE A 143 6.16 2.25 9.61
C PHE A 143 5.55 0.86 9.81
N GLU A 144 4.28 0.76 9.47
CA GLU A 144 3.44 -0.43 9.61
C GLU A 144 2.85 -0.78 8.25
N ASN A 145 3.03 -2.01 7.79
CA ASN A 145 2.39 -2.46 6.54
C ASN A 145 0.91 -2.80 6.74
N ARG A 146 0.23 -3.16 5.66
CA ARG A 146 -1.19 -3.57 5.69
C ARG A 146 -1.48 -4.81 6.55
N HIS A 147 -0.47 -5.56 6.97
CA HIS A 147 -0.62 -6.76 7.81
C HIS A 147 -0.30 -6.47 9.28
N GLY A 148 -0.15 -5.20 9.66
CA GLY A 148 0.14 -4.80 11.04
C GLY A 148 1.58 -5.02 11.49
N LYS A 149 2.48 -5.43 10.58
CA LYS A 149 3.91 -5.58 10.87
C LYS A 149 4.58 -4.23 10.94
N VAL A 150 5.29 -3.97 12.03
CA VAL A 150 5.94 -2.69 12.31
C VAL A 150 7.46 -2.81 12.21
N TRP A 151 8.07 -1.86 11.53
CA TRP A 151 9.51 -1.66 11.52
C TRP A 151 9.85 -0.28 12.04
N ARG A 152 10.99 -0.19 12.72
CA ARG A 152 11.60 1.06 13.14
C ARG A 152 12.93 1.22 12.43
N VAL A 153 13.13 2.39 11.85
CA VAL A 153 14.38 2.80 11.22
C VAL A 153 14.97 3.96 12.00
N GLU A 154 16.24 3.89 12.32
CA GLU A 154 16.97 4.92 13.04
C GLU A 154 18.27 5.28 12.32
N TRP A 155 18.72 6.52 12.52
CA TRP A 155 20.01 6.98 12.03
C TRP A 155 21.00 7.17 13.19
N HIS A 156 22.09 6.39 13.17
CA HIS A 156 23.20 6.45 14.13
C HIS A 156 24.57 6.45 13.42
N GLY A 157 24.72 7.28 12.38
CA GLY A 157 25.91 7.28 11.52
C GLY A 157 25.85 6.26 10.37
N ALA A 158 24.95 5.28 10.50
CA ALA A 158 24.42 4.43 9.44
C ALA A 158 22.90 4.24 9.66
N TRP A 159 22.22 3.66 8.68
CA TRP A 159 20.81 3.27 8.82
C TRP A 159 20.71 1.95 9.55
N TYR A 160 19.88 1.91 10.59
CA TYR A 160 19.55 0.69 11.31
C TYR A 160 18.06 0.44 11.20
N MET A 161 17.67 -0.77 10.83
CA MET A 161 16.29 -1.21 10.80
C MET A 161 16.07 -2.34 11.80
N THR A 162 14.94 -2.28 12.50
CA THR A 162 14.54 -3.25 13.51
C THR A 162 13.08 -3.62 13.32
N GLU A 163 12.76 -4.91 13.39
CA GLU A 163 11.37 -5.37 13.55
C GLU A 163 10.87 -4.97 14.93
N TRP A 164 9.86 -4.11 14.95
CA TRP A 164 9.42 -3.41 16.14
C TRP A 164 8.21 -4.06 16.82
N ASP A 165 7.59 -5.06 16.19
CA ASP A 165 6.48 -5.85 16.76
C ASP A 165 6.80 -6.41 18.14
N THR A 166 8.07 -6.77 18.40
CA THR A 166 8.50 -7.42 19.64
C THR A 166 9.24 -6.49 20.60
N GLN A 167 9.56 -5.25 20.22
CA GLN A 167 10.49 -4.35 20.93
C GLN A 167 11.85 -4.99 21.31
N THR A 168 12.16 -6.15 20.73
CA THR A 168 13.37 -6.96 21.00
C THR A 168 14.08 -7.35 19.70
N GLY A 169 13.63 -6.85 18.55
CA GLY A 169 14.30 -7.05 17.28
C GLY A 169 15.77 -6.61 17.37
N THR A 170 16.66 -7.40 16.78
CA THR A 170 18.07 -7.02 16.69
C THR A 170 18.22 -6.00 15.56
N PRO A 171 18.70 -4.77 15.84
CA PRO A 171 18.92 -3.79 14.79
C PRO A 171 19.91 -4.34 13.77
N ARG A 172 19.56 -4.26 12.49
CA ARG A 172 20.47 -4.57 11.37
C ARG A 172 20.82 -3.31 10.62
N GLU A 173 22.09 -3.16 10.30
CA GLU A 173 22.53 -2.12 9.37
C GLU A 173 21.96 -2.42 7.98
N ILE A 174 21.53 -1.38 7.26
CA ILE A 174 20.91 -1.51 5.94
C ILE A 174 21.29 -0.32 5.05
N GLY A 175 21.41 -0.50 3.73
CA GLY A 175 21.58 0.63 2.82
C GLY A 175 20.27 1.39 2.59
N ILE A 176 20.31 2.70 2.29
CA ILE A 176 19.07 3.46 1.98
C ILE A 176 18.32 2.91 0.76
N GLY A 177 19.04 2.43 -0.26
CA GLY A 177 18.45 1.80 -1.43
C GLY A 177 17.72 0.50 -1.06
N GLU A 178 18.41 -0.39 -0.35
CA GLU A 178 17.84 -1.65 0.16
C GLU A 178 16.64 -1.40 1.08
N LEU A 179 16.70 -0.37 1.93
CA LEU A 179 15.62 -0.02 2.83
C LEU A 179 14.36 0.46 2.07
N ILE A 180 14.53 1.24 1.01
CA ILE A 180 13.42 1.71 0.17
C ILE A 180 12.80 0.54 -0.59
N GLU A 181 13.63 -0.35 -1.15
CA GLU A 181 13.15 -1.57 -1.82
C GLU A 181 12.41 -2.49 -0.86
N PHE A 182 12.97 -2.69 0.34
CA PHE A 182 12.34 -3.44 1.42
C PHE A 182 10.96 -2.86 1.77
N ALA A 183 10.89 -1.55 2.02
CA ALA A 183 9.64 -0.87 2.36
C ALA A 183 8.59 -1.01 1.26
N TRP A 184 9.00 -0.89 -0.01
CA TRP A 184 8.09 -1.08 -1.14
C TRP A 184 7.59 -2.53 -1.24
N HIS A 185 8.48 -3.50 -1.05
CA HIS A 185 8.17 -4.92 -1.08
C HIS A 185 7.14 -5.28 -0.01
N VAL A 186 7.38 -4.92 1.25
CA VAL A 186 6.47 -5.29 2.37
C VAL A 186 5.12 -4.59 2.33
N CYS A 187 4.98 -3.50 1.56
CA CYS A 187 3.71 -2.81 1.35
C CYS A 187 2.90 -3.36 0.16
N THR A 188 3.55 -4.07 -0.76
CA THR A 188 2.93 -4.59 -1.99
C THR A 188 2.74 -6.10 -1.98
N SER A 189 3.45 -6.83 -1.12
CA SER A 189 3.39 -8.29 -1.06
C SER A 189 2.08 -8.83 -0.47
N GLU A 190 1.63 -9.97 -0.98
CA GLU A 190 0.51 -10.72 -0.42
C GLU A 190 0.85 -11.46 0.87
N ARG A 191 2.13 -11.77 1.07
CA ARG A 191 2.65 -12.43 2.27
C ARG A 191 3.50 -11.46 3.08
N SER A 192 3.36 -11.56 4.40
CA SER A 192 4.36 -11.13 5.37
C SER A 192 5.62 -11.99 5.20
N ALA A 193 6.43 -11.71 4.18
CA ALA A 193 7.67 -12.44 3.96
C ALA A 193 8.84 -11.70 4.61
N GLU A 194 9.56 -12.37 5.50
CA GLU A 194 10.98 -12.10 5.71
C GLU A 194 11.66 -12.19 4.33
N PRO A 195 12.32 -11.14 3.85
CA PRO A 195 13.13 -11.25 2.65
C PRO A 195 14.36 -12.08 3.00
N ASP A 196 14.44 -13.28 2.44
CA ASP A 196 15.67 -14.06 2.41
C ASP A 196 16.63 -13.36 1.45
N PHE A 197 17.41 -12.40 1.97
CA PHE A 197 18.39 -11.63 1.21
C PHE A 197 19.61 -12.51 0.89
N THR A 198 19.46 -13.35 -0.13
CA THR A 198 20.61 -13.80 -0.90
C THR A 198 21.00 -12.69 -1.89
N PRO A 199 22.29 -12.35 -2.02
CA PRO A 199 22.71 -11.31 -2.96
C PRO A 199 22.28 -11.71 -4.38
N LEU A 200 21.42 -10.89 -4.98
CA LEU A 200 21.00 -11.02 -6.37
C LEU A 200 22.26 -11.06 -7.24
N THR A 201 22.57 -12.24 -7.75
CA THR A 201 23.47 -12.38 -8.89
C THR A 201 22.75 -11.75 -10.06
N TYR A 202 23.28 -10.63 -10.57
CA TYR A 202 22.78 -9.98 -11.77
C TYR A 202 22.70 -11.00 -12.91
N VAL A 203 21.49 -11.38 -13.30
CA VAL A 203 21.26 -12.01 -14.60
C VAL A 203 21.25 -10.88 -15.62
N VAL A 204 22.42 -10.64 -16.20
CA VAL A 204 22.56 -9.83 -17.41
C VAL A 204 21.84 -10.57 -18.53
N PHE A 205 20.71 -10.03 -19.00
CA PHE A 205 20.15 -10.44 -20.28
C PHE A 205 21.09 -9.94 -21.39
N PRO A 206 21.68 -10.82 -22.22
CA PRO A 206 22.44 -10.37 -23.36
C PRO A 206 21.50 -10.01 -24.50
N GLY A 207 21.66 -8.78 -25.02
CA GLY A 207 21.41 -8.46 -26.42
C GLY A 207 20.05 -7.86 -26.76
N TYR A 208 20.01 -6.54 -26.84
CA TYR A 208 19.32 -5.90 -27.96
C TYR A 208 20.02 -6.34 -29.26
N ALA A 209 19.28 -6.95 -30.18
CA ALA A 209 19.58 -6.87 -31.59
C ALA A 209 18.40 -6.14 -32.25
N CYS A 210 18.65 -4.90 -32.62
CA CYS A 210 17.83 -4.16 -33.57
C CYS A 210 18.52 -4.33 -34.92
N GLU A 211 17.88 -4.98 -35.90
CA GLU A 211 18.24 -4.80 -37.31
C GLU A 211 16.99 -4.54 -38.14
N PHE A 212 17.16 -3.57 -39.03
CA PHE A 212 16.19 -2.92 -39.89
C PHE A 212 15.95 -3.70 -41.20
N SER A 213 14.75 -3.49 -41.75
CA SER A 213 14.39 -3.42 -43.17
C SER A 213 14.57 -4.64 -44.09
N GLY A 214 13.50 -4.94 -44.83
CA GLY A 214 13.53 -5.79 -46.01
C GLY A 214 12.16 -6.01 -46.63
N HIS A 215 11.46 -4.93 -47.00
CA HIS A 215 10.43 -5.01 -48.05
C HIS A 215 11.14 -4.66 -49.36
N GLU A 216 11.17 -5.57 -50.32
CA GLU A 216 11.10 -5.22 -51.74
C GLU A 216 10.61 -6.42 -52.57
N THR A 217 9.53 -6.14 -53.31
CA THR A 217 8.86 -6.87 -54.41
C THR A 217 8.31 -8.28 -54.17
#